data_AF-A0A7K3CZ09-F1
#
_entry.id   AF-A0A7K3CZ09-F1
#
_cell.length_a   1.000
_cell.length_b   1.000
_cell.length_c   1.000
_cell.angle_alpha   90.00
_cell.angle_beta   90.00
_cell.angle_gamma   90.00
#
_symmetry.space_group_name_H-M   'P 1'
#
loop_
_entity.id
_entity.type
_entity.pdbx_description
1 polymer ?
#
loop_
_entity_poly.entity_id
_entity_poly.type
_entity_poly.pdbx_seq_one_letter_code
_entity_poly.pdbx_strand_id
1 'polypeptide(L)'
;MLNSPVPTSSPLAVAAEAPDRNLALELVRVTEAAAMAAGRWVGRGDKNGADGAAVRAMRTLVSTVSMNGVVVIGEGEKDEAPMLFNGERVGDGTGAEVDIAVDPIDGTTLTAKGMPNAVAVLAAADRGAMFDPSAVFYMDKLVTGPEAADYVDIDAPASVNVRRVAKAKNLAPEDVTVVVLDRPRHRAVIDEVRATGARIKLISDGDVAGSVLAVQEDSGVDLLLGVGGTPEGIISACAIKCLGGTIQGRLRPRDDEERRRAIDAGHDL
;
A
#
# COMPACT_ATOMS: atom_id res chain seq x y z
N MET A 1 -19.41 -58.61 -38.18
CA MET A 1 -18.46 -57.87 -37.32
C MET A 1 -18.03 -56.64 -38.09
N LEU A 2 -18.62 -55.48 -37.78
CA LEU A 2 -18.39 -54.21 -38.46
C LEU A 2 -17.18 -53.52 -37.82
N ASN A 3 -16.16 -53.25 -38.64
CA ASN A 3 -14.93 -52.57 -38.24
C ASN A 3 -15.19 -51.06 -38.24
N SER A 4 -15.26 -50.44 -37.06
CA SER A 4 -15.39 -48.98 -36.94
C SER A 4 -14.00 -48.33 -36.98
N PRO A 5 -13.78 -47.27 -37.76
CA PRO A 5 -12.49 -46.59 -37.79
C PRO A 5 -12.28 -45.79 -36.50
N VAL A 6 -11.07 -45.91 -35.94
CA VAL A 6 -10.59 -45.15 -34.79
C VAL A 6 -10.51 -43.67 -35.17
N PRO A 7 -11.04 -42.73 -34.36
CA PRO A 7 -10.93 -41.30 -34.66
C PRO A 7 -9.47 -40.86 -34.53
N THR A 8 -8.95 -40.27 -35.60
CA THR A 8 -7.64 -39.61 -35.62
C THR A 8 -7.68 -38.42 -34.69
N SER A 9 -6.80 -38.41 -33.68
CA SER A 9 -6.60 -37.30 -32.75
C SER A 9 -6.32 -36.02 -33.53
N SER A 10 -7.11 -34.97 -33.27
CA SER A 10 -6.81 -33.61 -33.72
C SER A 10 -5.37 -33.24 -33.34
N PRO A 11 -4.59 -32.60 -34.22
CA PRO A 11 -3.30 -32.05 -33.82
C PRO A 11 -3.55 -31.01 -32.70
N LEU A 12 -2.72 -31.07 -31.65
CA LEU A 12 -2.68 -30.08 -30.58
C LEU A 12 -2.31 -28.72 -31.20
N ALA A 13 -3.32 -27.96 -31.60
CA ALA A 13 -3.14 -26.58 -32.02
C ALA A 13 -2.84 -25.75 -30.76
N VAL A 14 -1.60 -25.27 -30.65
CA VAL A 14 -1.27 -24.20 -29.70
C VAL A 14 -1.91 -22.93 -30.26
N ALA A 15 -2.86 -22.36 -29.52
CA ALA A 15 -3.49 -21.10 -29.90
C ALA A 15 -2.40 -20.02 -30.07
N ALA A 16 -2.53 -19.18 -31.10
CA ALA A 16 -1.63 -18.06 -31.35
C ALA A 16 -1.91 -16.87 -30.41
N GLU A 17 -2.30 -17.14 -29.16
CA GLU A 17 -2.26 -16.12 -28.12
C GLU A 17 -0.80 -15.96 -27.72
N ALA A 18 -0.29 -14.74 -27.87
CA ALA A 18 0.94 -14.37 -27.20
C ALA A 18 0.81 -14.78 -25.72
N PRO A 19 1.86 -15.35 -25.10
CA PRO A 19 1.78 -15.76 -23.71
C PRO A 19 1.22 -14.61 -22.89
N ASP A 20 0.17 -14.91 -22.11
CA ASP A 20 -0.54 -13.95 -21.27
C ASP A 20 0.50 -13.11 -20.54
N ARG A 21 0.53 -11.81 -20.86
CA ARG A 21 1.42 -10.85 -20.22
C ARG A 21 0.91 -10.76 -18.80
N ASN A 22 1.55 -11.52 -17.90
CA ASN A 22 1.20 -11.51 -16.50
C ASN A 22 1.31 -10.07 -15.99
N LEU A 23 0.15 -9.43 -15.78
CA LEU A 23 0.03 -8.05 -15.35
C LEU A 23 0.90 -7.77 -14.13
N ALA A 24 0.96 -8.70 -13.17
CA ALA A 24 1.79 -8.55 -11.99
C ALA A 24 3.28 -8.41 -12.34
N LEU A 25 3.80 -9.20 -13.29
CA LEU A 25 5.20 -9.10 -13.72
C LEU A 25 5.48 -7.81 -14.50
N GLU A 26 4.50 -7.29 -15.25
CA GLU A 26 4.66 -5.99 -15.91
C GLU A 26 4.68 -4.84 -14.89
N LEU A 27 3.83 -4.89 -13.87
CA LEU A 27 3.77 -3.89 -12.80
C LEU A 27 5.03 -3.88 -11.92
N VAL A 28 5.70 -5.03 -11.72
CA VAL A 28 7.02 -5.07 -11.05
C VAL A 28 8.03 -4.18 -11.78
N ARG A 29 8.04 -4.20 -13.13
CA ARG A 29 8.98 -3.38 -13.91
C ARG A 29 8.70 -1.89 -13.78
N VAL A 30 7.44 -1.52 -13.53
CA VAL A 30 7.02 -0.14 -13.30
C VAL A 30 7.65 0.38 -11.99
N THR A 31 7.56 -0.37 -10.89
CA THR A 31 8.16 0.01 -9.61
C THR A 31 9.69 -0.05 -9.64
N GLU A 32 10.28 -1.03 -10.34
CA GLU A 32 11.73 -1.08 -10.57
C GLU A 32 12.25 0.18 -11.29
N ALA A 33 11.56 0.61 -12.35
CA ALA A 33 11.95 1.81 -13.10
C ALA A 33 11.90 3.07 -12.21
N ALA A 34 10.84 3.22 -11.41
CA ALA A 34 10.70 4.31 -10.46
C ALA A 34 11.81 4.28 -9.40
N ALA A 35 12.05 3.13 -8.77
CA ALA A 35 13.08 2.95 -7.75
C ALA A 35 14.50 3.18 -8.30
N MET A 36 14.81 2.72 -9.52
CA MET A 36 16.10 2.98 -10.16
C MET A 36 16.30 4.46 -10.50
N ALA A 37 15.24 5.15 -10.91
CA ALA A 37 15.29 6.59 -11.19
C ALA A 37 15.50 7.40 -9.91
N ALA A 38 14.72 7.12 -8.86
CA ALA A 38 14.84 7.71 -7.52
C ALA A 38 16.19 7.38 -6.86
N GLY A 39 16.69 6.16 -7.04
CA GLY A 39 17.93 5.64 -6.43
C GLY A 39 19.15 6.50 -6.72
N ARG A 40 19.18 7.18 -7.88
CA ARG A 40 20.26 8.12 -8.23
C ARG A 40 20.28 9.38 -7.37
N TRP A 41 19.18 9.69 -6.69
CA TRP A 41 18.99 10.89 -5.85
C TRP A 41 19.16 10.63 -4.35
N VAL A 42 19.39 9.38 -3.96
CA VAL A 42 19.57 8.99 -2.56
C VAL A 42 20.69 9.83 -1.93
N GLY A 43 20.36 10.50 -0.82
CA GLY A 43 21.31 11.32 -0.05
C GLY A 43 21.67 12.68 -0.66
N ARG A 44 21.00 13.13 -1.72
CA ARG A 44 21.30 14.42 -2.39
C ARG A 44 20.62 15.63 -1.76
N GLY A 45 19.76 15.44 -0.76
CA GLY A 45 19.00 16.52 -0.14
C GLY A 45 17.88 17.13 -1.01
N ASP A 46 17.66 16.60 -2.22
CA ASP A 46 16.63 17.07 -3.15
C ASP A 46 15.48 16.06 -3.28
N LYS A 47 14.46 16.24 -2.42
CA LYS A 47 13.29 15.37 -2.40
C LYS A 47 12.41 15.52 -3.65
N ASN A 48 12.26 16.75 -4.16
CA ASN A 48 11.38 17.03 -5.30
C ASN A 48 12.02 16.54 -6.60
N GLY A 49 13.35 16.65 -6.72
CA GLY A 49 14.09 16.10 -7.85
C GLY A 49 14.05 14.57 -7.89
N ALA A 50 14.17 13.91 -6.73
CA ALA A 50 14.01 12.47 -6.59
C ALA A 50 12.61 12.03 -7.05
N ASP A 51 11.59 12.67 -6.48
CA ASP A 51 10.18 12.37 -6.71
C ASP A 51 9.78 12.55 -8.18
N GLY A 52 10.09 13.72 -8.76
CA GLY A 52 9.83 13.95 -10.18
C GLY A 52 10.55 12.96 -11.10
N ALA A 53 11.72 12.44 -10.72
CA ALA A 53 12.40 11.39 -11.49
C ALA A 53 11.66 10.05 -11.41
N ALA A 54 11.15 9.66 -10.24
CA ALA A 54 10.35 8.46 -10.06
C ALA A 54 9.01 8.57 -10.80
N VAL A 55 8.27 9.66 -10.65
CA VAL A 55 6.99 9.93 -11.33
C VAL A 55 7.14 9.76 -12.84
N ARG A 56 8.16 10.39 -13.45
CA ARG A 56 8.40 10.28 -14.90
C ARG A 56 8.70 8.86 -15.34
N ALA A 57 9.55 8.14 -14.60
CA ALA A 57 9.90 6.77 -14.91
C ALA A 57 8.69 5.84 -14.78
N MET A 58 7.96 5.94 -13.66
CA MET A 58 6.74 5.19 -13.40
C MET A 58 5.70 5.44 -14.49
N ARG A 59 5.41 6.72 -14.82
CA ARG A 59 4.41 7.08 -15.81
C ARG A 59 4.75 6.55 -17.21
N THR A 60 6.03 6.62 -17.59
CA THR A 60 6.51 6.13 -18.90
C THR A 60 6.36 4.62 -19.02
N LEU A 61 6.66 3.87 -17.97
CA LEU A 61 6.57 2.40 -18.02
C LEU A 61 5.13 1.93 -17.89
N VAL A 62 4.33 2.55 -17.00
CA VAL A 62 2.94 2.15 -16.78
C VAL A 62 2.07 2.38 -18.02
N SER A 63 2.41 3.31 -18.92
CA SER A 63 1.70 3.47 -20.20
C SER A 63 1.93 2.33 -21.20
N THR A 64 2.90 1.45 -20.97
CA THR A 64 3.23 0.33 -21.86
C THR A 64 2.65 -1.01 -21.40
N VAL A 65 2.01 -1.00 -20.22
CA VAL A 65 1.41 -2.19 -19.61
C VAL A 65 0.10 -2.52 -20.30
N SER A 66 -0.14 -3.79 -20.57
CA SER A 66 -1.40 -4.25 -21.19
C SER A 66 -2.55 -4.26 -20.19
N MET A 67 -3.09 -3.07 -19.92
CA MET A 67 -4.23 -2.82 -19.03
C MET A 67 -5.02 -1.56 -19.42
N ASN A 68 -6.28 -1.50 -18.99
CA ASN A 68 -7.11 -0.31 -19.05
C ASN A 68 -7.24 0.25 -17.63
N GLY A 69 -6.17 0.91 -17.18
CA GLY A 69 -6.05 1.41 -15.82
C GLY A 69 -6.60 2.83 -15.64
N VAL A 70 -7.12 3.14 -14.45
CA VAL A 70 -7.31 4.53 -14.00
C VAL A 70 -6.61 4.73 -12.67
N VAL A 71 -5.86 5.83 -12.56
CA VAL A 71 -5.25 6.25 -11.30
C VAL A 71 -6.36 6.75 -10.37
N VAL A 72 -6.65 6.01 -9.30
CA VAL A 72 -7.57 6.44 -8.24
C VAL A 72 -6.82 7.20 -7.14
N ILE A 73 -5.56 6.83 -6.94
CA ILE A 73 -4.65 7.47 -5.99
C ILE A 73 -3.34 7.72 -6.71
N GLY A 74 -2.93 8.97 -6.82
CA GLY A 74 -1.62 9.32 -7.35
C GLY A 74 -1.06 10.60 -6.75
N GLU A 75 -0.31 11.35 -7.56
CA GLU A 75 0.47 12.51 -7.13
C GLU A 75 -0.39 13.71 -6.67
N GLY A 76 -1.68 13.68 -7.00
CA GLY A 76 -2.64 14.72 -6.62
C GLY A 76 -3.73 14.93 -7.67
N GLU A 77 -4.43 16.04 -7.54
CA GLU A 77 -5.45 16.46 -8.50
C GLU A 77 -4.81 16.91 -9.83
N LYS A 78 -5.57 16.82 -10.93
CA LYS A 78 -5.08 17.12 -12.29
C LYS A 78 -4.43 18.51 -12.44
N ASP A 79 -4.93 19.50 -11.71
CA ASP A 79 -4.42 20.87 -11.76
C ASP A 79 -3.11 21.05 -10.98
N GLU A 80 -2.78 20.11 -10.09
CA GLU A 80 -1.61 20.16 -9.20
C GLU A 80 -0.52 19.16 -9.64
N ALA A 81 -0.91 18.07 -10.30
CA ALA A 81 -0.03 17.01 -10.75
C ALA A 81 -0.09 16.81 -12.29
N PRO A 82 1.02 17.05 -13.03
CA PRO A 82 1.02 16.93 -14.49
C PRO A 82 1.05 15.47 -14.99
N MET A 83 1.36 14.51 -14.12
CA MET A 83 1.45 13.08 -14.41
C MET A 83 0.96 12.31 -13.18
N LEU A 84 0.37 11.14 -13.40
CA LEU A 84 -0.18 10.27 -12.36
C LEU A 84 -1.20 10.99 -11.46
N PHE A 85 -2.03 11.85 -12.06
CA PHE A 85 -3.08 12.55 -11.33
C PHE A 85 -4.33 11.67 -11.16
N ASN A 86 -5.15 11.99 -10.16
CA ASN A 86 -6.42 11.31 -9.90
C ASN A 86 -7.35 11.37 -11.14
N GLY A 87 -7.75 10.20 -11.64
CA GLY A 87 -8.54 10.03 -12.86
C GLY A 87 -7.73 9.86 -14.14
N GLU A 88 -6.39 9.87 -14.09
CA GLU A 88 -5.56 9.64 -15.28
C GLU A 88 -5.75 8.20 -15.81
N ARG A 89 -5.93 8.05 -17.14
CA ARG A 89 -5.91 6.74 -17.81
C ARG A 89 -4.47 6.28 -18.07
N VAL A 90 -4.17 5.06 -17.65
CA VAL A 90 -2.84 4.43 -17.73
C VAL A 90 -2.93 3.03 -18.33
N GLY A 91 -1.80 2.49 -18.79
CA GLY A 91 -1.76 1.31 -19.65
C GLY A 91 -1.95 1.64 -21.13
N ASP A 92 -1.86 0.61 -21.98
CA ASP A 92 -2.08 0.70 -23.43
C ASP A 92 -3.56 0.71 -23.84
N GLY A 93 -4.47 0.59 -22.88
CA GLY A 93 -5.92 0.58 -23.08
C GLY A 93 -6.51 -0.78 -23.42
N THR A 94 -5.70 -1.84 -23.43
CA THR A 94 -6.13 -3.23 -23.63
C THR A 94 -6.23 -3.99 -22.30
N GLY A 95 -6.59 -5.27 -22.29
CA GLY A 95 -6.52 -6.09 -21.08
C GLY A 95 -7.54 -5.73 -19.98
N ALA A 96 -7.17 -5.98 -18.73
CA ALA A 96 -8.06 -5.86 -17.58
C ALA A 96 -8.43 -4.42 -17.24
N GLU A 97 -9.67 -4.20 -16.79
CA GLU A 97 -10.10 -2.91 -16.23
C GLU A 97 -9.73 -2.83 -14.76
N VAL A 98 -8.77 -1.96 -14.44
CA VAL A 98 -8.20 -1.87 -13.09
C VAL A 98 -8.19 -0.44 -12.58
N ASP A 99 -8.34 -0.31 -11.26
CA ASP A 99 -7.98 0.87 -10.51
C ASP A 99 -6.54 0.73 -10.03
N ILE A 100 -5.78 1.82 -10.15
CA ILE A 100 -4.37 1.89 -9.79
C ILE A 100 -4.20 2.92 -8.68
N ALA A 101 -3.45 2.54 -7.66
CA ALA A 101 -2.89 3.46 -6.69
C ALA A 101 -1.38 3.47 -6.85
N VAL A 102 -0.78 4.66 -6.97
CA VAL A 102 0.66 4.83 -7.11
C VAL A 102 1.20 5.71 -5.99
N ASP A 103 2.39 5.33 -5.52
CA ASP A 103 3.27 6.18 -4.75
C ASP A 103 4.69 5.99 -5.32
N PRO A 104 5.09 6.81 -6.30
CA PRO A 104 6.40 6.71 -6.94
C PRO A 104 7.56 6.72 -5.96
N ILE A 105 7.44 7.43 -4.84
CA ILE A 105 8.35 7.35 -3.69
C ILE A 105 7.58 7.57 -2.37
N ASP A 106 7.18 6.48 -1.72
CA ASP A 106 6.83 6.54 -0.30
C ASP A 106 8.12 6.85 0.47
N GLY A 107 8.15 8.03 1.11
CA GLY A 107 9.33 8.53 1.81
C GLY A 107 10.31 9.33 0.96
N THR A 108 9.83 10.29 0.16
CA THR A 108 10.70 11.29 -0.54
C THR A 108 11.75 11.94 0.38
N THR A 109 11.39 12.24 1.63
CA THR A 109 12.32 12.75 2.66
C THR A 109 13.38 11.72 3.03
N LEU A 110 13.02 10.44 3.12
CA LEU A 110 13.96 9.35 3.42
C LEU A 110 14.96 9.20 2.27
N THR A 111 14.48 9.19 1.03
CA THR A 111 15.32 9.18 -0.18
C THR A 111 16.31 10.34 -0.17
N ALA A 112 15.83 11.57 -0.01
CA ALA A 112 16.68 12.76 -0.02
C ALA A 112 17.77 12.73 1.07
N LYS A 113 17.48 12.13 2.23
CA LYS A 113 18.42 12.01 3.36
C LYS A 113 19.28 10.74 3.33
N GLY A 114 19.03 9.82 2.39
CA GLY A 114 19.73 8.53 2.37
C GLY A 114 19.35 7.61 3.53
N MET A 115 18.11 7.73 4.01
CA MET A 115 17.56 6.93 5.11
C MET A 115 16.86 5.66 4.58
N PRO A 116 16.80 4.59 5.38
CA PRO A 116 16.11 3.36 4.99
C PRO A 116 14.59 3.55 4.87
N ASN A 117 13.92 2.56 4.29
CA ASN A 117 12.46 2.43 4.13
C ASN A 117 11.78 3.34 3.10
N ALA A 118 12.54 4.05 2.26
CA ALA A 118 11.97 4.62 1.04
C ALA A 118 11.65 3.50 0.04
N VAL A 119 10.45 3.49 -0.53
CA VAL A 119 10.00 2.46 -1.48
C VAL A 119 9.19 3.07 -2.62
N ALA A 120 9.28 2.49 -3.82
CA ALA A 120 8.38 2.81 -4.92
C ALA A 120 7.24 1.79 -4.93
N VAL A 121 5.99 2.26 -4.91
CA VAL A 121 4.82 1.41 -4.71
C VAL A 121 3.80 1.62 -5.81
N LEU A 122 3.19 0.52 -6.24
CA LEU A 122 2.02 0.50 -7.10
C LEU A 122 1.11 -0.63 -6.62
N ALA A 123 -0.17 -0.31 -6.45
CA ALA A 123 -1.22 -1.29 -6.22
C ALA A 123 -2.21 -1.26 -7.38
N ALA A 124 -2.73 -2.43 -7.72
CA ALA A 124 -3.79 -2.60 -8.72
C ALA A 124 -4.90 -3.45 -8.11
N ALA A 125 -6.14 -3.08 -8.40
CA ALA A 125 -7.33 -3.82 -8.01
C ALA A 125 -8.38 -3.75 -9.11
N ASP A 126 -9.38 -4.63 -9.04
CA ASP A 126 -10.55 -4.54 -9.91
C ASP A 126 -11.17 -3.13 -9.85
N ARG A 127 -11.70 -2.68 -10.99
CA ARG A 127 -12.42 -1.40 -11.11
C ARG A 127 -13.44 -1.20 -9.99
N GLY A 128 -13.35 -0.09 -9.27
CA GLY A 128 -14.24 0.31 -8.18
C GLY A 128 -13.98 -0.39 -6.85
N ALA A 129 -12.94 -1.22 -6.74
CA ALA A 129 -12.63 -1.93 -5.50
C ALA A 129 -11.79 -1.10 -4.50
N MET A 130 -11.10 -0.05 -4.96
CA MET A 130 -10.33 0.84 -4.08
C MET A 130 -11.25 1.89 -3.44
N PHE A 131 -11.01 2.17 -2.16
CA PHE A 131 -11.65 3.28 -1.47
C PHE A 131 -11.09 4.63 -1.98
N ASP A 132 -11.98 5.59 -2.23
CA ASP A 132 -11.61 6.96 -2.62
C ASP A 132 -11.19 7.79 -1.39
N PRO A 133 -9.92 8.21 -1.28
CA PRO A 133 -9.43 8.94 -0.11
C PRO A 133 -9.67 10.46 -0.16
N SER A 134 -10.35 10.99 -1.19
CA SER A 134 -10.44 12.45 -1.43
C SER A 134 -11.13 13.25 -0.32
N ALA A 135 -12.00 12.63 0.48
CA ALA A 135 -12.75 13.33 1.52
C ALA A 135 -11.90 13.69 2.75
N VAL A 136 -10.97 12.81 3.16
CA VAL A 136 -10.22 12.91 4.42
C VAL A 136 -8.76 12.48 4.23
N PHE A 137 -7.84 13.38 4.54
CA PHE A 137 -6.42 13.15 4.28
C PHE A 137 -5.74 12.18 5.26
N TYR A 138 -6.16 12.14 6.53
CA TYR A 138 -5.56 11.27 7.54
C TYR A 138 -6.47 10.09 7.92
N MET A 139 -5.84 8.94 8.18
CA MET A 139 -6.48 7.72 8.65
C MET A 139 -5.68 7.17 9.84
N ASP A 140 -6.37 6.79 10.90
CA ASP A 140 -5.84 5.95 11.96
C ASP A 140 -5.79 4.51 11.46
N LYS A 141 -4.62 3.86 11.60
CA LYS A 141 -4.32 2.56 11.01
C LYS A 141 -3.93 1.57 12.10
N LEU A 142 -4.50 0.37 12.02
CA LEU A 142 -4.03 -0.81 12.74
C LEU A 142 -3.70 -1.88 11.72
N VAL A 143 -2.47 -2.41 11.75
CA VAL A 143 -2.04 -3.47 10.82
C VAL A 143 -1.33 -4.59 11.57
N THR A 144 -1.70 -5.84 11.29
CA THR A 144 -1.01 -7.03 11.82
C THR A 144 -1.04 -8.19 10.83
N GLY A 145 -0.10 -9.13 11.01
CA GLY A 145 -0.04 -10.39 10.27
C GLY A 145 -1.24 -11.34 10.50
N PRO A 146 -1.37 -12.37 9.65
CA PRO A 146 -2.50 -13.31 9.64
C PRO A 146 -2.78 -13.97 11.00
N GLU A 147 -1.75 -14.23 11.80
CA GLU A 147 -1.86 -14.96 13.07
C GLU A 147 -2.70 -14.19 14.10
N ALA A 148 -2.68 -12.86 14.04
CA ALA A 148 -3.40 -11.98 14.96
C ALA A 148 -4.61 -11.27 14.32
N ALA A 149 -4.89 -11.52 13.04
CA ALA A 149 -5.86 -10.77 12.24
C ALA A 149 -7.27 -10.73 12.85
N ASP A 150 -7.75 -11.87 13.34
CA ASP A 150 -9.11 -12.00 13.90
C ASP A 150 -9.26 -11.47 15.33
N TYR A 151 -8.16 -11.05 15.97
CA TYR A 151 -8.15 -10.68 17.39
C TYR A 151 -8.00 -9.17 17.61
N VAL A 152 -7.49 -8.43 16.63
CA VAL A 152 -7.24 -6.99 16.78
C VAL A 152 -8.47 -6.14 16.47
N ASP A 153 -8.53 -4.96 17.08
CA ASP A 153 -9.65 -4.02 16.96
C ASP A 153 -9.16 -2.58 17.12
N ILE A 154 -9.31 -1.74 16.11
CA ILE A 154 -8.89 -0.33 16.08
C ILE A 154 -9.63 0.55 17.09
N ASP A 155 -10.79 0.11 17.57
CA ASP A 155 -11.54 0.81 18.63
C ASP A 155 -11.07 0.42 20.04
N ALA A 156 -10.30 -0.66 20.17
CA ALA A 156 -9.70 -1.04 21.44
C ALA A 156 -8.44 -0.20 21.75
N PRO A 157 -8.14 0.06 23.04
CA PRO A 157 -6.89 0.70 23.44
C PRO A 157 -5.66 -0.03 22.89
N ALA A 158 -4.59 0.70 22.60
CA ALA A 158 -3.38 0.13 22.01
C ALA A 158 -2.80 -0.98 22.89
N SER A 159 -2.87 -0.80 24.22
CA SER A 159 -2.43 -1.80 25.18
C SER A 159 -3.19 -3.13 25.08
N VAL A 160 -4.47 -3.10 24.70
CA VAL A 160 -5.29 -4.29 24.49
C VAL A 160 -4.84 -5.01 23.24
N ASN A 161 -4.68 -4.29 22.12
CA ASN A 161 -4.21 -4.89 20.87
C ASN A 161 -2.83 -5.52 21.01
N VAL A 162 -1.88 -4.89 21.71
CA VAL A 162 -0.58 -5.48 22.00
C VAL A 162 -0.71 -6.82 22.72
N ARG A 163 -1.54 -6.90 23.78
CA ARG A 163 -1.76 -8.17 24.50
C ARG A 163 -2.44 -9.24 23.64
N ARG A 164 -3.35 -8.85 22.75
CA ARG A 164 -4.04 -9.77 21.84
C ARG A 164 -3.08 -10.32 20.79
N VAL A 165 -2.26 -9.46 20.18
CA VAL A 165 -1.20 -9.87 19.25
C VAL A 165 -0.20 -10.80 19.93
N ALA A 166 0.27 -10.45 21.12
CA ALA A 166 1.16 -11.30 21.92
C ALA A 166 0.56 -12.70 22.13
N LYS A 167 -0.69 -12.76 22.60
CA LYS A 167 -1.39 -14.02 22.83
C LYS A 167 -1.56 -14.83 21.54
N ALA A 168 -1.96 -14.20 20.45
CA ALA A 168 -2.19 -14.86 19.16
C ALA A 168 -0.91 -15.46 18.58
N LYS A 169 0.22 -14.77 18.75
CA LYS A 169 1.54 -15.22 18.30
C LYS A 169 2.30 -16.08 19.32
N ASN A 170 1.68 -16.41 20.46
CA ASN A 170 2.32 -17.14 21.57
C ASN A 170 3.62 -16.46 22.08
N LEU A 171 3.56 -15.14 22.24
CA LEU A 171 4.62 -14.26 22.73
C LEU A 171 4.22 -13.61 24.06
N ALA A 172 5.20 -13.06 24.78
CA ALA A 172 4.92 -12.12 25.86
C ALA A 172 4.71 -10.70 25.31
N PRO A 173 3.97 -9.80 26.00
CA PRO A 173 3.80 -8.41 25.54
C PRO A 173 5.13 -7.68 25.27
N GLU A 174 6.17 -7.94 26.06
CA GLU A 174 7.53 -7.40 25.90
C GLU A 174 8.27 -7.90 24.65
N ASP A 175 7.81 -8.99 24.04
CA ASP A 175 8.34 -9.53 22.79
C ASP A 175 7.68 -8.93 21.55
N VAL A 176 6.55 -8.22 21.71
CA VAL A 176 5.85 -7.56 20.61
C VAL A 176 6.59 -6.28 20.21
N THR A 177 6.86 -6.12 18.92
CA THR A 177 7.38 -4.86 18.37
C THR A 177 6.29 -4.11 17.60
N VAL A 178 6.00 -2.88 18.01
CA VAL A 178 5.03 -2.00 17.34
C VAL A 178 5.75 -0.93 16.51
N VAL A 179 5.42 -0.79 15.23
CA VAL A 179 5.82 0.35 14.39
C VAL A 179 4.85 1.50 14.58
N VAL A 180 5.38 2.70 14.80
CA VAL A 180 4.60 3.94 14.94
C VAL A 180 5.37 5.09 14.28
N LEU A 181 4.68 5.96 13.53
CA LEU A 181 5.28 7.20 13.02
C LEU A 181 5.69 8.12 14.18
N ASP A 182 6.92 8.65 14.16
CA ASP A 182 7.39 9.60 15.16
C ASP A 182 6.80 10.99 14.89
N ARG A 183 5.65 11.25 15.53
CA ARG A 183 4.88 12.47 15.40
C ARG A 183 4.31 12.86 16.76
N PRO A 184 4.18 14.17 17.08
CA PRO A 184 3.56 14.62 18.33
C PRO A 184 2.16 14.02 18.59
N ARG A 185 1.37 13.85 17.53
CA ARG A 185 0.02 13.24 17.59
C ARG A 185 0.01 11.79 18.08
N HIS A 186 1.13 11.07 18.08
CA HIS A 186 1.22 9.69 18.52
C HIS A 186 1.71 9.52 19.96
N ARG A 187 1.85 10.61 20.72
CA ARG A 187 2.39 10.51 22.08
C ARG A 187 1.58 9.57 22.98
N ALA A 188 0.25 9.67 22.91
CA ALA A 188 -0.65 8.83 23.71
C ALA A 188 -0.51 7.33 23.36
N VAL A 189 -0.57 6.98 22.07
CA VAL A 189 -0.41 5.57 21.63
C VAL A 189 0.98 5.03 21.97
N ILE A 190 2.03 5.84 21.84
CA ILE A 190 3.40 5.46 22.23
C ILE A 190 3.48 5.18 23.73
N ASP A 191 2.89 6.03 24.56
CA ASP A 191 2.92 5.86 26.02
C ASP A 191 2.09 4.63 26.45
N GLU A 192 0.95 4.36 25.81
CA GLU A 192 0.17 3.13 26.03
C GLU A 192 0.93 1.85 25.64
N VAL A 193 1.60 1.86 24.48
CA VAL A 193 2.41 0.71 24.04
C VAL A 193 3.56 0.48 25.02
N ARG A 194 4.30 1.54 25.41
CA ARG A 194 5.38 1.44 26.42
C ARG A 194 4.90 0.88 27.75
N ALA A 195 3.70 1.25 28.20
CA ALA A 195 3.13 0.76 29.45
C ALA A 195 2.87 -0.76 29.45
N THR A 196 2.79 -1.40 28.27
CA THR A 196 2.69 -2.87 28.17
C THR A 196 4.03 -3.60 28.28
N GLY A 197 5.16 -2.89 28.13
CA GLY A 197 6.49 -3.48 27.99
C GLY A 197 6.91 -3.77 26.55
N ALA A 198 6.00 -3.66 25.58
CA ALA A 198 6.31 -3.85 24.16
C ALA A 198 7.38 -2.88 23.64
N ARG A 199 8.12 -3.34 22.62
CA ARG A 199 9.12 -2.54 21.91
C ARG A 199 8.44 -1.63 20.90
N ILE A 200 9.04 -0.47 20.63
CA ILE A 200 8.55 0.46 19.62
C ILE A 200 9.64 0.73 18.60
N LYS A 201 9.31 0.55 17.32
CA LYS A 201 10.11 1.00 16.18
C LYS A 201 9.51 2.31 15.67
N LEU A 202 10.08 3.42 16.11
CA LEU A 202 9.71 4.74 15.62
C LEU A 202 10.28 4.96 14.21
N ILE A 203 9.42 5.34 13.27
CA ILE A 203 9.79 5.68 11.89
C ILE A 203 9.47 7.15 11.61
N SER A 204 10.34 7.87 10.89
CA SER A 204 10.06 9.27 10.60
C SER A 204 9.00 9.40 9.50
N ASP A 205 9.03 8.55 8.48
CA ASP A 205 8.13 8.55 7.33
C ASP A 205 8.00 7.08 6.84
N GLY A 206 7.16 6.83 5.84
CA GLY A 206 7.06 5.53 5.18
C GLY A 206 6.21 4.51 5.93
N ASP A 207 4.93 4.84 6.16
CA ASP A 207 4.02 3.92 6.86
C ASP A 207 3.45 2.82 5.95
N VAL A 208 3.63 2.90 4.63
CA VAL A 208 3.40 1.76 3.71
C VAL A 208 4.42 0.66 3.98
N ALA A 209 5.70 1.01 3.95
CA ALA A 209 6.78 0.09 4.31
C ALA A 209 6.61 -0.42 5.77
N GLY A 210 6.22 0.47 6.69
CA GLY A 210 5.89 0.12 8.06
C GLY A 210 4.78 -0.93 8.19
N SER A 211 3.74 -0.82 7.37
CA SER A 211 2.60 -1.75 7.35
C SER A 211 3.02 -3.13 6.83
N VAL A 212 3.79 -3.17 5.73
CA VAL A 212 4.31 -4.42 5.17
C VAL A 212 5.22 -5.14 6.17
N LEU A 213 6.08 -4.41 6.90
CA LEU A 213 6.91 -4.98 7.96
C LEU A 213 6.06 -5.70 9.02
N ALA A 214 4.91 -5.17 9.42
CA ALA A 214 4.05 -5.79 10.45
C ALA A 214 3.40 -7.12 10.02
N VAL A 215 3.44 -7.44 8.73
CA VAL A 215 2.81 -8.63 8.15
C VAL A 215 3.85 -9.62 7.61
N GLN A 216 5.04 -9.14 7.24
CA GLN A 216 6.11 -9.99 6.71
C GLN A 216 6.72 -10.88 7.80
N GLU A 217 6.84 -12.18 7.50
CA GLU A 217 7.59 -13.13 8.32
C GLU A 217 9.04 -12.65 8.52
N ASP A 218 9.60 -12.91 9.71
CA ASP A 218 10.98 -12.57 10.11
C ASP A 218 11.37 -11.08 10.06
N SER A 219 10.42 -10.15 9.91
CA SER A 219 10.69 -8.71 9.94
C SER A 219 11.08 -8.17 11.33
N GLY A 220 10.71 -8.91 12.38
CA GLY A 220 10.79 -8.50 13.78
C GLY A 220 9.77 -7.43 14.20
N VAL A 221 8.75 -7.17 13.37
CA VAL A 221 7.63 -6.25 13.63
C VAL A 221 6.32 -7.03 13.64
N ASP A 222 5.47 -6.75 14.63
CA ASP A 222 4.23 -7.49 14.84
C ASP A 222 2.97 -6.68 14.57
N LEU A 223 3.06 -5.37 14.73
CA LEU A 223 1.90 -4.47 14.72
C LEU A 223 2.32 -3.10 14.22
N LEU A 224 1.50 -2.46 13.40
CA LEU A 224 1.57 -1.01 13.16
C LEU A 224 0.35 -0.35 13.79
N LEU A 225 0.58 0.77 14.48
CA LEU A 225 -0.48 1.61 15.06
C LEU A 225 -0.25 3.09 14.74
N GLY A 226 -1.35 3.81 14.53
CA GLY A 226 -1.39 5.26 14.57
C GLY A 226 -1.88 5.91 13.27
N VAL A 227 -1.79 7.23 13.25
CA VAL A 227 -2.37 8.10 12.21
C VAL A 227 -1.36 8.46 11.13
N GLY A 228 -1.68 8.07 9.89
CA GLY A 228 -0.94 8.38 8.67
C GLY A 228 -1.86 8.80 7.53
N GLY A 229 -1.34 8.93 6.32
CA GLY A 229 -2.15 9.36 5.18
C GLY A 229 -3.16 8.29 4.74
N THR A 230 -4.38 8.72 4.42
CA THR A 230 -5.44 7.84 3.89
C THR A 230 -5.03 7.16 2.58
N PRO A 231 -4.45 7.87 1.59
CA PRO A 231 -3.97 7.25 0.35
C PRO A 231 -3.02 6.06 0.57
N GLU A 232 -2.00 6.25 1.41
CA GLU A 232 -1.02 5.25 1.80
C GLU A 232 -1.67 4.10 2.58
N GLY A 233 -2.74 4.39 3.33
CA GLY A 233 -3.57 3.38 3.98
C GLY A 233 -4.24 2.43 2.99
N ILE A 234 -4.77 2.95 1.89
CA ILE A 234 -5.41 2.14 0.83
C ILE A 234 -4.37 1.31 0.08
N ILE A 235 -3.21 1.90 -0.26
CA ILE A 235 -2.08 1.18 -0.85
C ILE A 235 -1.63 0.03 0.08
N SER A 236 -1.48 0.33 1.37
CA SER A 236 -1.16 -0.68 2.39
C SER A 236 -2.23 -1.77 2.43
N ALA A 237 -3.51 -1.42 2.39
CA ALA A 237 -4.61 -2.38 2.42
C ALA A 237 -4.55 -3.38 1.26
N CYS A 238 -4.22 -2.93 0.05
CA CYS A 238 -4.00 -3.83 -1.08
C CYS A 238 -2.89 -4.84 -0.80
N ALA A 239 -1.73 -4.38 -0.30
CA ALA A 239 -0.61 -5.25 0.03
C ALA A 239 -0.95 -6.22 1.17
N ILE A 240 -1.53 -5.73 2.26
CA ILE A 240 -1.84 -6.53 3.44
C ILE A 240 -2.86 -7.62 3.14
N LYS A 241 -3.88 -7.31 2.33
CA LYS A 241 -4.87 -8.31 1.89
C LYS A 241 -4.22 -9.43 1.07
N CYS A 242 -3.27 -9.10 0.18
CA CYS A 242 -2.52 -10.09 -0.59
C CYS A 242 -1.60 -10.96 0.29
N LEU A 243 -1.09 -10.40 1.38
CA LEU A 243 -0.23 -11.10 2.34
C LEU A 243 -1.02 -11.87 3.42
N GLY A 244 -2.35 -11.82 3.39
CA GLY A 244 -3.23 -12.51 4.35
C GLY A 244 -3.30 -11.86 5.73
N GLY A 245 -2.72 -10.68 5.93
CA GLY A 245 -2.85 -9.92 7.17
C GLY A 245 -4.19 -9.17 7.26
N THR A 246 -4.31 -8.32 8.28
CA THR A 246 -5.44 -7.39 8.40
C THR A 246 -4.96 -5.96 8.52
N ILE A 247 -5.72 -5.05 7.91
CA ILE A 247 -5.65 -3.62 8.16
C ILE A 247 -7.04 -3.14 8.57
N GLN A 248 -7.10 -2.35 9.63
CA GLN A 248 -8.29 -1.61 10.02
C GLN A 248 -7.97 -0.12 9.92
N GLY A 249 -8.89 0.63 9.35
CA GLY A 249 -8.73 2.06 9.08
C GLY A 249 -9.90 2.85 9.63
N ARG A 250 -9.63 3.97 10.30
CA ARG A 250 -10.63 4.94 10.75
C ARG A 250 -10.25 6.32 10.25
N LEU A 251 -11.14 6.99 9.51
CA LEU A 251 -10.87 8.32 8.98
C LEU A 251 -10.66 9.32 10.14
N ARG A 252 -9.70 10.23 9.98
CA ARG A 252 -9.34 11.24 10.98
C ARG A 252 -9.39 12.63 10.36
N PRO A 253 -10.59 13.20 10.17
CA PRO A 253 -10.74 14.58 9.72
C PRO A 253 -9.91 15.52 10.59
N ARG A 254 -9.11 16.37 9.97
CA ARG A 254 -8.25 17.33 10.69
C ARG A 254 -9.00 18.60 11.13
N ASP A 255 -10.11 18.88 10.46
CA ASP A 255 -10.94 20.08 10.64
C ASP A 255 -12.42 19.78 10.32
N ASP A 256 -13.29 20.74 10.61
CA ASP A 256 -14.73 20.63 10.38
C ASP A 256 -15.10 20.54 8.89
N GLU A 257 -14.22 21.01 8.00
CA GLU A 257 -14.43 20.98 6.56
C GLU A 257 -14.23 19.57 6.00
N GLU A 258 -13.12 18.90 6.34
CA GLU A 258 -12.91 17.47 6.06
C GLU A 258 -14.02 16.62 6.69
N ARG A 259 -14.42 16.96 7.93
CA ARG A 259 -15.50 16.23 8.62
C ARG A 259 -16.80 16.31 7.83
N ARG A 260 -17.15 17.49 7.33
CA ARG A 260 -18.35 17.70 6.52
C ARG A 260 -18.25 16.99 5.18
N ARG A 261 -17.12 17.11 4.47
CA ARG A 261 -16.90 16.38 3.22
C ARG A 261 -17.07 14.87 3.39
N ALA A 262 -16.54 14.31 4.47
CA ALA A 262 -16.68 12.87 4.75
C ALA A 262 -18.13 12.45 4.98
N ILE A 263 -18.89 13.24 5.74
CA ILE A 263 -20.32 12.99 5.98
C ILE A 263 -21.14 13.14 4.69
N ASP A 264 -20.86 14.18 3.90
CA ASP A 264 -21.52 14.43 2.62
C ASP A 264 -21.22 13.31 1.61
N ALA A 265 -20.03 12.70 1.69
CA ALA A 265 -19.64 11.51 0.94
C ALA A 265 -20.23 10.19 1.50
N GLY A 266 -20.97 10.25 2.62
CA GLY A 266 -21.65 9.11 3.22
C GLY A 266 -20.76 8.20 4.07
N HIS A 267 -19.61 8.70 4.54
CA HIS A 267 -18.71 7.94 5.41
C HIS A 267 -19.14 7.97 6.88
N ASP A 268 -18.86 6.87 7.58
CA ASP A 268 -18.93 6.77 9.04
C ASP A 268 -17.60 7.22 9.66
N LEU A 269 -17.64 7.99 10.76
CA LEU A 269 -16.49 8.68 11.35
C LEU A 269 -16.26 8.31 12.81
#